data_AF-A0A9E1YNU7-F1
#
_entry.id   AF-A0A9E1YNU7-F1
#
_cell.length_a   1.000
_cell.length_b   1.000
_cell.length_c   1.000
_cell.angle_alpha   90.00
_cell.angle_beta   90.00
_cell.angle_gamma   90.00
#
_symmetry.space_group_name_H-M   'P 1'
#
loop_
_entity.id
_entity.type
_entity.pdbx_description
1 polymer ?
#
loop_
_entity_poly.entity_id
_entity_poly.type
_entity_poly.pdbx_seq_one_letter_code
_entity_poly.pdbx_strand_id
1 'polypeptide(L)' 'MLDISGIRRLQFDVLIIGAGGAGLSAAIAASQDKKTRVGLICKSLLGKAHTVMAEGGMAAALGNVDNRDDWKIHFR' A
#
# COMPACT_ATOMS: atom_id res chain seq x y z
N MET A 1 20.40 -8.14 -28.78
CA MET A 1 19.16 -7.42 -28.41
C MET A 1 18.21 -8.45 -27.83
N LEU A 2 17.62 -8.23 -26.65
CA LEU A 2 16.67 -9.19 -26.06
C LEU A 2 15.42 -9.27 -26.94
N ASP A 3 15.05 -10.47 -27.40
CA ASP A 3 13.77 -10.69 -28.07
C ASP A 3 12.65 -10.60 -27.03
N ILE A 4 11.75 -9.65 -27.24
CA ILE A 4 10.61 -9.34 -26.35
C ILE A 4 9.27 -9.66 -27.01
N SER A 5 9.27 -10.29 -28.19
CA SER A 5 8.06 -10.61 -28.96
C SER A 5 7.08 -11.51 -28.19
N GLY A 6 7.59 -12.39 -27.32
CA GLY A 6 6.78 -13.28 -26.48
C GLY A 6 6.25 -12.66 -25.17
N ILE A 7 6.55 -11.41 -24.84
CA ILE A 7 6.14 -10.80 -23.57
C ILE A 7 4.68 -10.34 -23.65
N ARG A 8 3.84 -10.91 -22.78
CA ARG A 8 2.45 -10.48 -22.61
C ARG A 8 2.40 -9.06 -22.03
N ARG A 9 1.67 -8.16 -22.70
CA ARG A 9 1.42 -6.79 -22.23
C ARG A 9 0.06 -6.72 -21.54
N LEU A 10 0.03 -6.09 -20.37
CA LEU A 10 -1.18 -5.81 -19.62
C LEU A 10 -1.27 -4.29 -19.42
N GLN A 11 -2.46 -3.73 -19.62
CA GLN A 11 -2.71 -2.31 -19.45
C GLN A 11 -3.51 -2.08 -18.16
N PHE A 12 -3.11 -1.09 -17.38
CA PHE A 12 -3.78 -0.67 -16.15
C PHE A 12 -3.75 0.85 -16.10
N ASP A 13 -4.76 1.46 -15.50
CA ASP A 13 -4.78 2.91 -15.26
C ASP A 13 -3.84 3.27 -14.11
N VAL A 14 -3.76 2.38 -13.11
CA VAL A 14 -2.84 2.48 -11.98
C VAL A 14 -2.14 1.14 -11.77
N LEU A 15 -0.80 1.14 -11.74
CA LEU A 15 0.00 -0.02 -11.39
C LEU A 15 0.72 0.21 -10.06
N ILE A 16 0.49 -0.67 -9.09
CA ILE A 16 1.15 -0.67 -7.79
C ILE A 16 2.14 -1.84 -7.73
N ILE A 17 3.38 -1.52 -7.36
CA ILE A 17 4.47 -2.49 -7.24
C ILE A 17 4.80 -2.65 -5.76
N GLY A 18 4.44 -3.79 -5.19
CA GLY A 18 4.59 -4.13 -3.79
C GLY A 18 3.24 -4.29 -3.09
N ALA A 19 3.01 -5.45 -2.46
CA ALA A 19 1.78 -5.77 -1.72
C ALA A 19 2.00 -5.78 -0.20
N GLY A 20 2.76 -4.80 0.31
CA GLY A 20 2.83 -4.49 1.75
C GLY A 20 1.67 -3.59 2.18
N GLY A 21 1.71 -3.12 3.43
CA GLY A 21 0.65 -2.24 3.97
C GLY A 21 0.35 -1.05 3.07
N ALA A 22 1.38 -0.27 2.72
CA ALA A 22 1.24 0.89 1.84
C ALA A 22 0.67 0.56 0.45
N GLY A 23 1.17 -0.50 -0.20
CA GLY A 23 0.73 -0.87 -1.54
C GLY A 23 -0.70 -1.41 -1.57
N LEU A 24 -1.11 -2.19 -0.57
CA LEU A 24 -2.49 -2.64 -0.43
C LEU A 24 -3.44 -1.48 -0.11
N SER A 25 -3.06 -0.57 0.79
CA SER A 25 -3.82 0.65 1.06
C SER A 25 -4.01 1.50 -0.20
N ALA A 26 -2.95 1.68 -1.00
CA ALA A 26 -3.02 2.37 -2.28
C ALA A 26 -3.93 1.65 -3.30
N ALA A 27 -3.84 0.32 -3.38
CA ALA A 27 -4.70 -0.48 -4.27
C ALA A 27 -6.18 -0.34 -3.91
N ILE A 28 -6.51 -0.39 -2.62
CA ILE A 28 -7.89 -0.22 -2.12
C ILE A 28 -8.40 1.19 -2.44
N ALA A 29 -7.59 2.21 -2.20
CA ALA A 29 -7.96 3.60 -2.48
C ALA A 29 -8.18 3.83 -3.99
N ALA A 30 -7.28 3.36 -4.84
CA ALA A 30 -7.41 3.47 -6.29
C ALA A 30 -8.61 2.68 -6.85
N SER A 31 -8.99 1.57 -6.20
CA SER A 31 -10.11 0.72 -6.64
C SER A 31 -11.48 1.24 -6.18
N GLN A 32 -11.55 2.35 -5.43
CA GLN A 32 -12.83 2.97 -5.04
C GLN A 32 -13.62 3.46 -6.27
N ASP A 33 -12.92 3.94 -7.29
CA ASP A 33 -13.53 4.18 -8.59
C ASP A 33 -13.59 2.87 -9.38
N LYS A 34 -14.81 2.36 -9.56
CA LYS A 34 -15.08 1.11 -10.31
C LYS A 34 -14.67 1.17 -11.78
N LYS A 35 -14.43 2.37 -12.33
CA LYS A 35 -13.97 2.53 -13.72
C LYS A 35 -12.45 2.48 -13.84
N THR A 36 -11.71 2.60 -12.74
CA THR A 36 -10.26 2.57 -12.71
C THR A 36 -9.77 1.12 -12.67
N ARG A 37 -9.01 0.70 -13.69
CA ARG A 37 -8.38 -0.61 -13.76
C ARG A 37 -7.06 -0.62 -13.00
N VAL A 38 -7.09 -1.15 -11.78
CA VAL A 38 -5.93 -1.21 -10.89
C VAL A 38 -5.18 -2.54 -11.03
N GLY A 39 -3.86 -2.47 -11.22
CA GLY A 39 -2.95 -3.60 -11.18
C GLY A 39 -2.12 -3.58 -9.90
N LEU A 40 -2.02 -4.72 -9.21
CA LEU A 40 -1.13 -4.91 -8.06
C LEU A 40 -0.19 -6.08 -8.35
N ILE A 41 1.12 -5.84 -8.23
CA ILE A 41 2.12 -6.89 -8.39
C ILE A 41 3.01 -6.97 -7.17
N CYS A 42 3.42 -8.19 -6.80
CA CYS A 42 4.39 -8.41 -5.74
C CYS A 42 5.34 -9.56 -6.11
N LYS A 43 6.54 -9.52 -5.53
CA LYS A 43 7.63 -10.48 -5.82
C LYS A 43 7.35 -11.89 -5.29
N SER A 44 6.54 -12.01 -4.24
CA SER A 44 6.33 -13.25 -3.50
C SER A 44 4.85 -13.47 -3.19
N LEU A 45 4.53 -14.44 -2.34
CA LEU A 45 3.17 -14.74 -1.92
C LEU A 45 2.54 -13.52 -1.23
N LEU A 46 1.28 -13.26 -1.57
CA LEU A 46 0.47 -12.24 -0.90
C LEU A 46 0.42 -12.50 0.61
N GLY A 47 0.57 -11.45 1.42
CA GLY A 47 0.63 -11.57 2.89
C GLY A 47 2.00 -11.93 3.45
N LYS A 48 3.05 -12.08 2.62
CA LYS A 48 4.44 -12.24 3.07
C LYS A 48 5.27 -10.96 2.99
N ALA A 49 4.63 -9.80 2.80
CA ALA A 49 5.34 -8.52 2.87
C ALA A 49 5.82 -8.28 4.31
N HIS A 50 6.99 -7.67 4.48
CA HIS A 50 7.59 -7.43 5.80
C HIS A 50 6.73 -6.59 6.76
N THR A 51 5.70 -5.90 6.27
CA THR A 51 4.66 -5.29 7.13
C THR A 51 4.06 -6.29 8.12
N VAL A 52 4.03 -7.59 7.79
CA VAL A 52 3.55 -8.66 8.69
C VAL A 52 4.40 -8.82 9.95
N MET A 53 5.64 -8.35 9.94
CA MET A 53 6.58 -8.43 11.07
C MET A 53 6.53 -7.19 11.98
N ALA A 54 5.58 -6.27 11.78
CA ALA A 54 5.44 -5.10 12.64
C ALA A 54 4.80 -5.47 13.99
N GLU A 55 5.38 -5.00 15.11
CA GLU A 55 4.95 -5.37 16.47
C GLU A 55 4.41 -4.18 17.27
N GLY A 56 5.17 -3.09 17.40
CA GLY A 56 4.88 -1.99 18.33
C GLY A 56 3.61 -1.15 18.02
N GLY A 57 3.03 -1.31 16.83
CA GLY A 57 1.83 -0.58 16.39
C GLY A 57 2.12 0.62 15.47
N MET A 58 1.14 1.51 15.36
CA MET A 58 1.21 2.73 14.55
C MET A 58 0.89 3.94 15.42
N ALA A 59 1.83 4.89 15.49
CA ALA A 59 1.63 6.11 16.27
C ALA A 59 0.57 7.00 15.61
N ALA A 60 -0.38 7.49 16.41
CA ALA A 60 -1.39 8.46 15.99
C ALA A 60 -1.84 9.29 17.21
N ALA A 61 -2.02 10.60 17.02
CA ALA A 61 -2.50 11.50 18.06
C ALA A 61 -4.03 11.34 18.24
N LEU A 62 -4.44 10.30 18.96
CA LEU A 62 -5.85 9.91 19.10
C LEU A 62 -6.50 10.42 20.39
N GLY A 63 -5.73 10.89 21.38
CA GLY A 63 -6.31 11.36 22.64
C GLY A 63 -6.89 10.26 23.54
N ASN A 64 -6.66 8.98 23.21
CA ASN A 64 -7.28 7.84 23.90
C ASN A 64 -6.68 7.57 25.29
N VAL A 65 -5.40 7.89 25.50
CA VAL A 65 -4.66 7.61 26.75
C VAL A 65 -4.36 8.91 27.51
N ASP A 66 -3.91 9.94 26.81
CA ASP A 66 -3.73 11.30 27.35
C ASP A 66 -4.65 12.25 26.59
N ASN A 67 -5.55 12.95 27.29
CA ASN A 67 -6.49 13.88 26.67
C ASN A 67 -5.83 15.17 26.13
N ARG A 68 -4.56 15.38 26.42
CA ARG A 68 -3.76 16.50 25.89
C ARG A 68 -3.05 16.14 24.58
N ASP A 69 -3.12 14.89 24.15
CA ASP A 69 -2.53 14.44 22.88
C ASP A 69 -3.22 15.14 21.71
N ASP A 70 -2.43 15.77 20.84
CA ASP A 70 -2.88 16.59 19.72
C ASP A 70 -1.89 16.45 18.56
N TRP A 71 -2.41 16.48 17.33
CA TRP A 71 -1.59 16.29 16.13
C TRP A 71 -0.48 17.33 15.99
N LYS A 72 -0.63 18.55 16.55
CA LYS A 72 0.43 19.57 16.56
C LYS A 72 1.57 19.20 17.50
N ILE A 73 1.30 18.41 18.54
CA ILE A 73 2.34 17.86 19.42
C ILE A 73 3.05 16.72 18.69
N HIS A 74 2.31 15.82 18.03
CA HIS A 74 2.90 14.73 17.23
C HIS A 74 3.75 15.23 16.07
N PHE A 75 3.36 16.34 15.44
CA PHE A 75 4.08 16.90 14.29
C PHE A 75 5.37 17.64 14.65
N ARG A 76 5.47 18.18 15.87
CA ARG A 76 6.65 18.92 16.35
C ARG A 76 7.79 17.97 16.69
#